data_AF-A0A970INS7-F1
#
_entry.id   AF-A0A970INS7-F1
#
_cell.length_a   1.000
_cell.length_b   1.000
_cell.length_c   1.000
_cell.angle_alpha   90.00
_cell.angle_beta   90.00
_cell.angle_gamma   90.00
#
_symmetry.space_group_name_H-M   'P 1'
#
loop_
_entity.id
_entity.type
_entity.pdbx_description
1 polymer ?
#
loop_
_entity_poly.entity_id
_entity_poly.type
_entity_poly.pdbx_seq_one_letter_code
_entity_poly.pdbx_strand_id
1 'polypeptide(L)'
;VRRITDPGNPHVLYDLLGIFKSELLPSVYEPATDELVPVRTALEFAASHGIIAAYPYLGDVGESVTGDKKAQRFEDAYLDELFVLLADLGVRAVTYMPSRNTTAQLDRLRSLCVRYGMFEISGEDINQPTQPFVCEAMRRPGFEGLYDAAWALIGHEQCAAADPEDGLFADKNMKRMPVLADRVRHFSALAKAQSSRTSGGSNP
;
A
#
# COMPACT_ATOMS: atom_id res chain seq x y z
N VAL A 1 12.77 -11.54 -24.58
CA VAL A 1 13.25 -12.54 -25.58
C VAL A 1 14.34 -13.46 -25.01
N ARG A 2 15.44 -12.95 -24.45
CA ARG A 2 16.56 -13.78 -23.92
C ARG A 2 16.16 -14.85 -22.89
N ARG A 3 15.17 -14.57 -22.03
CA ARG A 3 14.66 -15.52 -21.02
C ARG A 3 13.78 -16.64 -21.59
N ILE A 4 13.11 -16.42 -22.71
CA ILE A 4 12.13 -17.38 -23.27
C ILE A 4 12.82 -18.48 -24.08
N THR A 5 13.98 -18.16 -24.65
CA THR A 5 14.80 -19.09 -25.41
C THR A 5 15.79 -19.86 -24.52
N ASP A 6 15.79 -19.63 -23.21
CA ASP A 6 16.68 -20.31 -22.26
C ASP A 6 16.08 -21.68 -21.88
N PRO A 7 16.73 -22.80 -22.25
CA PRO A 7 16.26 -24.15 -21.91
C PRO A 7 16.27 -24.43 -20.41
N GLY A 8 17.04 -23.68 -19.62
CA GLY A 8 17.14 -23.81 -18.17
C GLY A 8 16.12 -23.00 -17.39
N ASN A 9 15.27 -22.21 -18.04
CA ASN A 9 14.32 -21.33 -17.36
C ASN A 9 13.07 -22.10 -16.89
N PRO A 10 12.89 -22.31 -15.57
CA PRO A 10 11.72 -23.01 -15.04
C PRO A 10 10.42 -22.18 -15.12
N HIS A 11 10.51 -20.89 -15.49
CA HIS A 11 9.41 -19.93 -15.51
C HIS A 11 9.02 -19.47 -16.92
N VAL A 12 9.47 -20.17 -17.97
CA VAL A 12 9.25 -19.79 -19.38
C VAL A 12 7.78 -19.51 -19.73
N LEU A 13 6.84 -20.30 -19.17
CA LEU A 13 5.40 -20.10 -19.38
C LEU A 13 4.90 -18.79 -18.75
N TYR A 14 5.45 -18.40 -17.60
CA TYR A 14 5.07 -17.17 -16.91
C TYR A 14 5.64 -15.95 -17.64
N ASP A 15 6.89 -16.04 -18.13
CA ASP A 15 7.50 -15.01 -18.97
C ASP A 15 6.70 -14.81 -20.27
N LEU A 16 6.27 -15.90 -20.92
CA LEU A 16 5.45 -15.84 -22.12
C LEU A 16 4.07 -15.23 -21.85
N LEU A 17 3.43 -15.59 -20.73
CA LEU A 17 2.19 -14.96 -20.28
C LEU A 17 2.36 -13.46 -20.06
N GLY A 18 3.49 -13.03 -19.47
CA GLY A 18 3.81 -11.61 -19.29
C GLY A 18 3.83 -10.84 -20.61
N ILE A 19 4.46 -11.41 -21.65
CA ILE A 19 4.48 -10.83 -23.00
C ILE A 19 3.07 -10.77 -23.61
N PHE A 20 2.33 -11.88 -23.54
CA PHE A 20 0.96 -11.87 -24.08
C PHE A 20 0.08 -10.87 -23.36
N LYS A 21 0.20 -10.73 -22.05
CA LYS A 21 -0.51 -9.67 -21.31
C LYS A 21 -0.12 -8.29 -21.81
N SER A 22 1.17 -7.97 -21.95
CA SER A 22 1.58 -6.62 -22.37
C SER A 22 1.16 -6.24 -23.79
N GLU A 23 1.06 -7.23 -24.70
CA GLU A 23 0.67 -7.01 -26.09
C GLU A 23 -0.85 -7.12 -26.33
N LEU A 24 -1.54 -8.01 -25.61
CA LEU A 24 -2.97 -8.26 -25.83
C LEU A 24 -3.87 -7.40 -24.95
N LEU A 25 -3.43 -6.99 -23.75
CA LEU A 25 -4.24 -6.16 -22.86
C LEU A 25 -4.82 -4.91 -23.54
N PRO A 26 -4.05 -4.13 -24.33
CA PRO A 26 -4.61 -2.97 -25.02
C PRO A 26 -5.75 -3.30 -26.01
N SER A 27 -5.79 -4.53 -26.53
CA SER A 27 -6.80 -4.98 -27.49
C SER A 27 -8.08 -5.49 -26.83
N VAL A 28 -8.05 -5.75 -25.51
CA VAL A 28 -9.18 -6.29 -24.75
C VAL A 28 -9.55 -5.40 -23.54
N TYR A 29 -8.83 -4.30 -23.34
CA TYR A 29 -9.08 -3.35 -22.27
C TYR A 29 -10.25 -2.45 -22.66
N GLU A 30 -11.33 -2.57 -21.90
CA GLU A 30 -12.47 -1.67 -21.97
C GLU A 30 -12.44 -0.76 -20.74
N PRO A 31 -12.44 0.57 -20.91
CA PRO A 31 -12.53 1.49 -19.77
C PRO A 31 -13.82 1.26 -18.99
N ALA A 32 -13.69 1.12 -17.68
CA ALA A 32 -14.86 1.03 -16.82
C ALA A 32 -15.67 2.34 -16.89
N THR A 33 -17.00 2.21 -16.82
CA THR A 33 -17.95 3.33 -16.88
C THR A 33 -18.70 3.45 -15.55
N ASP A 34 -20.04 3.48 -15.56
CA ASP A 34 -20.90 3.60 -14.39
C ASP A 34 -21.00 2.27 -13.60
N GLU A 35 -20.28 1.22 -14.03
CA GLU A 35 -20.22 -0.07 -13.35
C GLU A 35 -19.39 -0.05 -12.06
N LEU A 36 -18.55 0.97 -11.87
CA LEU A 36 -17.73 1.10 -10.66
C LEU A 36 -18.54 1.69 -9.51
N VAL A 37 -18.27 1.20 -8.30
CA VAL A 37 -18.82 1.76 -7.07
C VAL A 37 -18.32 3.21 -6.92
N PRO A 38 -19.21 4.19 -6.69
CA PRO A 38 -18.78 5.56 -6.41
C PRO A 38 -17.84 5.60 -5.21
N VAL A 39 -16.74 6.35 -5.33
CA VAL A 39 -15.68 6.36 -4.30
C VAL A 39 -16.22 6.73 -2.91
N ARG A 40 -17.17 7.68 -2.81
CA ARG A 40 -17.81 8.04 -1.53
C ARG A 40 -18.54 6.86 -0.90
N THR A 41 -19.29 6.09 -1.70
CA THR A 41 -20.00 4.90 -1.22
C THR A 41 -19.02 3.84 -0.70
N ALA A 42 -17.89 3.62 -1.39
CA ALA A 42 -16.86 2.70 -0.93
C ALA A 42 -16.20 3.17 0.39
N LEU A 43 -15.93 4.47 0.51
CA LEU A 43 -15.33 5.08 1.72
C LEU A 43 -16.28 5.07 2.90
N GLU A 44 -17.57 5.38 2.69
CA GLU A 44 -18.61 5.29 3.72
C GLU A 44 -18.76 3.86 4.24
N PHE A 45 -18.79 2.88 3.32
CA PHE A 45 -18.79 1.47 3.68
C PHE A 45 -17.54 1.09 4.50
N ALA A 46 -16.36 1.52 4.07
CA ALA A 46 -15.14 1.23 4.79
C ALA A 46 -15.18 1.82 6.21
N ALA A 47 -15.57 3.09 6.34
CA ALA A 47 -15.68 3.77 7.62
C ALA A 47 -16.67 3.08 8.57
N SER A 48 -17.84 2.66 8.08
CA SER A 48 -18.86 2.02 8.93
C SER A 48 -18.49 0.61 9.41
N HIS A 49 -17.44 0.01 8.85
CA HIS A 49 -16.95 -1.32 9.23
C HIS A 49 -15.54 -1.28 9.85
N GLY A 50 -15.05 -0.08 10.20
CA GLY A 50 -13.71 0.09 10.76
C GLY A 50 -12.58 -0.23 9.78
N ILE A 51 -12.84 -0.29 8.47
CA ILE A 51 -11.85 -0.61 7.44
C ILE A 51 -11.02 0.63 7.12
N ILE A 52 -9.70 0.46 7.03
CA ILE A 52 -8.79 1.50 6.56
C ILE A 52 -8.75 1.48 5.03
N ALA A 53 -9.53 2.35 4.40
CA ALA A 53 -9.39 2.60 2.97
C ALA A 53 -8.07 3.36 2.69
N ALA A 54 -7.26 2.79 1.81
CA ALA A 54 -5.98 3.36 1.41
C ALA A 54 -5.94 3.63 -0.09
N TYR A 55 -5.45 4.81 -0.47
CA TYR A 55 -5.22 5.15 -1.86
C TYR A 55 -3.91 4.50 -2.36
N PRO A 56 -3.94 3.70 -3.44
CA PRO A 56 -2.76 2.99 -3.93
C PRO A 56 -1.92 3.86 -4.86
N TYR A 57 -0.95 4.59 -4.29
CA TYR A 57 -0.03 5.40 -5.08
C TYR A 57 0.90 4.51 -5.91
N LEU A 58 0.94 4.76 -7.22
CA LEU A 58 1.80 4.10 -8.19
C LEU A 58 3.01 4.96 -8.57
N GLY A 59 2.79 6.26 -8.80
CA GLY A 59 3.80 7.17 -9.35
C GLY A 59 4.16 6.91 -10.81
N ASP A 60 4.64 7.94 -11.51
CA ASP A 60 5.02 7.84 -12.92
C ASP A 60 6.18 6.86 -13.13
N VAL A 61 6.07 6.02 -14.15
CA VAL A 61 7.11 5.08 -14.57
C VAL A 61 7.84 5.69 -15.77
N GLY A 62 9.08 6.11 -15.56
CA GLY A 62 9.95 6.68 -16.62
C GLY A 62 10.59 5.60 -17.48
N GLU A 63 11.64 4.94 -16.98
CA GLU A 63 12.30 3.80 -17.62
C GLU A 63 12.25 2.59 -16.68
N SER A 64 11.71 1.46 -17.17
CA SER A 64 11.80 0.19 -16.45
C SER A 64 13.26 -0.23 -16.34
N VAL A 65 13.79 -0.31 -15.12
CA VAL A 65 15.15 -0.84 -14.85
C VAL A 65 15.31 -2.29 -15.36
N THR A 66 14.19 -2.99 -15.61
CA THR A 66 14.11 -4.35 -16.17
C THR A 66 13.74 -4.39 -17.66
N GLY A 67 13.51 -3.25 -18.31
CA GLY A 67 13.27 -3.14 -19.76
C GLY A 67 11.93 -3.69 -20.26
N ASP A 68 10.99 -3.98 -19.37
CA ASP A 68 9.73 -4.69 -19.61
C ASP A 68 8.46 -3.83 -19.40
N LYS A 69 8.57 -2.65 -18.76
CA LYS A 69 7.43 -1.74 -18.56
C LYS A 69 7.56 -0.50 -19.44
N LYS A 70 6.52 -0.24 -20.24
CA LYS A 70 6.39 0.99 -21.04
C LYS A 70 6.33 2.19 -20.09
N ALA A 71 6.92 3.31 -20.50
CA ALA A 71 6.77 4.57 -19.78
C ALA A 71 5.27 4.87 -19.61
N GLN A 72 4.84 5.12 -18.38
CA GLN A 72 3.44 5.32 -18.05
C GLN A 72 3.31 6.47 -17.08
N ARG A 73 2.44 7.42 -17.41
CA ARG A 73 2.06 8.51 -16.53
C ARG A 73 0.90 8.09 -15.65
N PHE A 74 0.99 8.44 -14.39
CA PHE A 74 -0.02 8.24 -13.36
C PHE A 74 -0.32 9.59 -12.73
N GLU A 75 -0.12 9.71 -11.43
CA GLU A 75 -0.63 10.81 -10.62
C GLU A 75 0.40 11.87 -10.23
N ASP A 76 1.67 11.72 -10.62
CA ASP A 76 2.69 12.69 -10.22
C ASP A 76 2.43 14.10 -10.75
N ALA A 77 1.83 14.22 -11.94
CA ALA A 77 1.51 15.51 -12.54
C ALA A 77 0.46 16.32 -11.75
N TYR A 78 -0.40 15.64 -10.97
CA TYR A 78 -1.53 16.26 -10.25
C TYR A 78 -1.59 15.83 -8.77
N LEU A 79 -0.47 15.32 -8.22
CA LEU A 79 -0.44 14.71 -6.88
C LEU A 79 -0.93 15.66 -5.77
N ASP A 80 -0.57 16.94 -5.83
CA ASP A 80 -1.01 17.93 -4.83
C ASP A 80 -2.54 18.13 -4.85
N GLU A 81 -3.13 18.22 -6.05
CA GLU A 81 -4.59 18.35 -6.24
C GLU A 81 -5.31 17.07 -5.83
N LEU A 82 -4.72 15.91 -6.13
CA LEU A 82 -5.22 14.62 -5.70
C LEU A 82 -5.27 14.53 -4.17
N PHE A 83 -4.23 14.97 -3.45
CA PHE A 83 -4.23 14.92 -1.99
C PHE A 83 -5.30 15.82 -1.36
N VAL A 84 -5.60 16.98 -1.97
CA VAL A 84 -6.75 17.81 -1.56
C VAL A 84 -8.05 17.00 -1.70
N LEU A 85 -8.28 16.40 -2.87
CA LEU A 85 -9.47 15.60 -3.12
C LEU A 85 -9.57 14.40 -2.16
N LEU A 86 -8.48 13.66 -1.95
CA LEU A 86 -8.44 12.51 -1.05
C LEU A 86 -8.77 12.92 0.40
N ALA A 87 -8.25 14.05 0.86
CA ALA A 87 -8.56 14.60 2.18
C ALA A 87 -10.05 14.99 2.29
N ASP A 88 -10.61 15.66 1.27
CA ASP A 88 -12.01 16.06 1.22
C ASP A 88 -12.98 14.85 1.14
N LEU A 89 -12.53 13.76 0.53
CA LEU A 89 -13.24 12.48 0.50
C LEU A 89 -13.15 11.71 1.83
N GLY A 90 -12.23 12.09 2.72
CA GLY A 90 -12.02 11.43 4.00
C GLY A 90 -11.08 10.23 3.95
N VAL A 91 -10.27 10.09 2.89
CA VAL A 91 -9.24 9.06 2.81
C VAL A 91 -8.18 9.29 3.89
N ARG A 92 -7.84 8.22 4.62
CA ARG A 92 -6.96 8.29 5.80
C ARG A 92 -5.61 7.64 5.60
N ALA A 93 -5.39 6.92 4.50
CA ALA A 93 -4.16 6.19 4.26
C ALA A 93 -3.76 6.21 2.78
N VAL A 94 -2.47 6.04 2.55
CA VAL A 94 -1.86 5.89 1.23
C VAL A 94 -0.95 4.67 1.27
N THR A 95 -1.03 3.81 0.26
CA THR A 95 -0.07 2.71 0.07
C THR A 95 0.91 3.05 -1.03
N TYR A 96 2.18 2.63 -0.87
CA TYR A 96 3.21 2.78 -1.90
C TYR A 96 4.26 1.67 -1.83
N MET A 97 5.08 1.54 -2.87
CA MET A 97 6.08 0.49 -3.03
C MET A 97 7.47 1.11 -3.17
N PRO A 98 8.30 1.15 -2.11
CA PRO A 98 9.62 1.77 -2.15
C PRO A 98 10.54 1.25 -3.27
N SER A 99 10.36 0.02 -3.74
CA SER A 99 11.12 -0.56 -4.85
C SER A 99 10.74 -0.01 -6.25
N ARG A 100 9.56 0.59 -6.37
CA ARG A 100 8.98 1.04 -7.66
C ARG A 100 9.04 2.55 -7.86
N ASN A 101 9.35 3.29 -6.81
CA ASN A 101 9.35 4.74 -6.82
C ASN A 101 10.77 5.29 -6.67
N THR A 102 11.04 6.38 -7.37
CA THR A 102 12.26 7.17 -7.18
C THR A 102 12.26 7.83 -5.80
N THR A 103 13.45 8.17 -5.30
CA THR A 103 13.58 8.89 -4.02
C THR A 103 12.79 10.21 -4.04
N ALA A 104 12.82 10.96 -5.16
CA ALA A 104 12.09 12.22 -5.29
C ALA A 104 10.56 12.04 -5.23
N GLN A 105 10.03 10.98 -5.85
CA GLN A 105 8.61 10.62 -5.75
C GLN A 105 8.22 10.33 -4.30
N LEU A 106 9.00 9.48 -3.62
CA LEU A 106 8.73 9.10 -2.23
C LEU A 106 8.84 10.29 -1.29
N ASP A 107 9.86 11.14 -1.41
CA ASP A 107 10.02 12.32 -0.56
C ASP A 107 8.82 13.27 -0.70
N ARG A 108 8.36 13.51 -1.94
CA ARG A 108 7.17 14.32 -2.20
C ARG A 108 5.90 13.69 -1.63
N LEU A 109 5.64 12.42 -1.94
CA LEU A 109 4.47 11.69 -1.46
C LEU A 109 4.38 11.73 0.08
N ARG A 110 5.49 11.43 0.75
CA ARG A 110 5.55 11.37 2.21
C ARG A 110 5.37 12.74 2.85
N SER A 111 5.90 13.80 2.23
CA SER A 111 5.64 15.16 2.68
C SER A 111 4.14 15.53 2.64
N LEU A 112 3.41 15.02 1.63
CA LEU A 112 1.97 15.19 1.52
C LEU A 112 1.23 14.34 2.57
N CYS A 113 1.66 13.10 2.81
CA CYS A 113 1.11 12.28 3.89
C CYS A 113 1.22 12.98 5.24
N VAL A 114 2.37 13.60 5.55
CA VAL A 114 2.54 14.41 6.77
C VAL A 114 1.60 15.61 6.78
N ARG A 115 1.53 16.37 5.68
CA ARG A 115 0.69 17.58 5.58
C ARG A 115 -0.80 17.29 5.80
N TYR A 116 -1.31 16.21 5.20
CA TYR A 116 -2.73 15.84 5.25
C TYR A 116 -3.06 14.84 6.37
N GLY A 117 -2.07 14.42 7.16
CA GLY A 117 -2.26 13.44 8.23
C GLY A 117 -2.71 12.08 7.70
N MET A 118 -2.21 11.67 6.54
CA MET A 118 -2.50 10.37 5.93
C MET A 118 -1.49 9.33 6.40
N PHE A 119 -2.00 8.17 6.77
CA PHE A 119 -1.23 7.03 7.25
C PHE A 119 -0.52 6.31 6.08
N GLU A 120 0.77 6.13 6.24
CA GLU A 120 1.61 5.51 5.23
C GLU A 120 1.62 3.99 5.42
N ILE A 121 1.34 3.26 4.34
CA ILE A 121 1.40 1.80 4.30
C ILE A 121 2.36 1.41 3.17
N SER A 122 3.17 0.39 3.41
CA SER A 122 4.06 -0.16 2.39
C SER A 122 3.87 -1.66 2.27
N GLY A 123 3.87 -2.15 1.04
CA GLY A 123 3.79 -3.57 0.68
C GLY A 123 4.24 -3.76 -0.76
N GLU A 124 4.77 -4.93 -1.10
CA GLU A 124 5.21 -5.26 -2.45
C GLU A 124 4.18 -6.12 -3.18
N ASP A 125 3.76 -5.68 -4.36
CA ASP A 125 2.93 -6.49 -5.25
C ASP A 125 3.80 -7.53 -5.98
N ILE A 126 3.84 -8.76 -5.47
CA ILE A 126 4.57 -9.86 -6.09
C ILE A 126 3.74 -10.43 -7.25
N ASN A 127 4.14 -10.11 -8.49
CA ASN A 127 3.44 -10.52 -9.70
C ASN A 127 4.28 -11.42 -10.61
N GLN A 128 5.48 -11.83 -10.18
CA GLN A 128 6.39 -12.65 -10.96
C GLN A 128 7.10 -13.66 -10.05
N PRO A 129 7.27 -14.93 -10.47
CA PRO A 129 7.98 -15.94 -9.67
C PRO A 129 9.43 -15.57 -9.31
N THR A 130 10.06 -14.74 -10.15
CA THR A 130 11.44 -14.28 -9.96
C THR A 130 11.55 -13.00 -9.12
N GLN A 131 10.43 -12.38 -8.76
CA GLN A 131 10.43 -11.19 -7.93
C GLN A 131 10.72 -11.57 -6.48
N PRO A 132 11.66 -10.89 -5.80
CA PRO A 132 11.98 -11.19 -4.42
C PRO A 132 10.82 -10.83 -3.49
N PHE A 133 10.58 -11.67 -2.48
CA PHE A 133 9.66 -11.38 -1.39
C PHE A 133 10.19 -10.30 -0.44
N VAL A 134 11.51 -10.11 -0.39
CA VAL A 134 12.15 -9.12 0.48
C VAL A 134 12.33 -7.81 -0.26
N CYS A 135 11.67 -6.76 0.22
CA CYS A 135 11.89 -5.40 -0.26
C CYS A 135 13.15 -4.81 0.37
N GLU A 136 14.29 -4.91 -0.32
CA GLU A 136 15.54 -4.32 0.19
C GLU A 136 15.51 -2.78 0.22
N ALA A 137 14.67 -2.16 -0.62
CA ALA A 137 14.51 -0.70 -0.63
C ALA A 137 13.99 -0.15 0.71
N MET A 138 13.18 -0.93 1.45
CA MET A 138 12.71 -0.57 2.80
C MET A 138 13.82 -0.56 3.86
N ARG A 139 15.01 -1.11 3.59
CA ARG A 139 16.16 -1.05 4.52
C ARG A 139 16.84 0.32 4.53
N ARG A 140 16.49 1.21 3.61
CA ARG A 140 17.07 2.56 3.54
C ARG A 140 16.64 3.38 4.76
N PRO A 141 17.51 4.27 5.28
CA PRO A 141 17.13 5.19 6.34
C PRO A 141 15.90 6.01 5.98
N GLY A 142 15.03 6.24 6.94
CA GLY A 142 13.79 7.00 6.78
C GLY A 142 12.54 6.14 6.56
N PHE A 143 12.66 4.83 6.37
CA PHE A 143 11.51 3.90 6.27
C PHE A 143 11.20 3.15 7.57
N GLU A 144 11.91 3.44 8.65
CA GLU A 144 11.74 2.77 9.95
C GLU A 144 10.29 2.88 10.45
N GLY A 145 9.64 4.03 10.20
CA GLY A 145 8.25 4.28 10.55
C GLY A 145 7.25 3.34 9.86
N LEU A 146 7.59 2.75 8.71
CA LEU A 146 6.72 1.80 8.01
C LEU A 146 6.64 0.46 8.74
N TYR A 147 7.67 0.08 9.52
CA TYR A 147 7.58 -1.10 10.38
C TYR A 147 6.58 -0.88 11.52
N ASP A 148 6.60 0.31 12.14
CA ASP A 148 5.62 0.66 13.15
C ASP A 148 4.22 0.80 12.56
N ALA A 149 4.08 1.31 11.33
CA ALA A 149 2.82 1.32 10.61
C ALA A 149 2.27 -0.11 10.39
N ALA A 150 3.11 -1.05 9.97
CA ALA A 150 2.71 -2.45 9.80
C ALA A 150 2.23 -3.08 11.12
N TRP A 151 2.94 -2.84 12.23
CA TRP A 151 2.47 -3.27 13.55
C TRP A 151 1.19 -2.57 14.00
N ALA A 152 1.03 -1.29 13.67
CA ALA A 152 -0.18 -0.55 13.97
C ALA A 152 -1.39 -1.07 13.19
N LEU A 153 -1.21 -1.57 11.96
CA LEU A 153 -2.27 -2.26 11.21
C LEU A 153 -2.72 -3.54 11.93
N ILE A 154 -1.79 -4.35 12.42
CA ILE A 154 -2.11 -5.56 13.20
C ILE A 154 -2.88 -5.17 14.47
N GLY A 155 -2.41 -4.14 15.18
CA GLY A 155 -3.09 -3.66 16.41
C GLY A 155 -4.47 -3.11 16.11
N HIS A 156 -4.61 -2.37 15.01
CA HIS A 156 -5.90 -1.88 14.53
C HIS A 156 -6.84 -3.06 14.26
N GLU A 157 -6.41 -4.08 13.52
CA GLU A 157 -7.23 -5.25 13.19
C GLU A 157 -7.67 -6.00 14.44
N GLN A 158 -6.76 -6.22 15.40
CA GLN A 158 -7.09 -6.85 16.68
C GLN A 158 -8.15 -6.09 17.46
N CYS A 159 -8.04 -4.75 17.53
CA CYS A 159 -9.01 -3.91 18.22
C CYS A 159 -10.34 -3.83 17.47
N ALA A 160 -10.30 -3.55 16.16
CA ALA A 160 -11.48 -3.37 15.31
C ALA A 160 -12.28 -4.67 15.15
N ALA A 161 -11.62 -5.84 15.20
CA ALA A 161 -12.30 -7.14 15.20
C ALA A 161 -13.11 -7.38 16.49
N ALA A 162 -12.70 -6.80 17.62
CA ALA A 162 -13.45 -6.86 18.87
C ALA A 162 -14.58 -5.82 18.89
N ASP A 163 -14.28 -4.58 18.50
CA ASP A 163 -15.23 -3.48 18.33
C ASP A 163 -14.69 -2.48 17.28
N PRO A 164 -15.39 -2.23 16.17
CA PRO A 164 -14.97 -1.25 15.16
C PRO A 164 -14.68 0.15 15.73
N GLU A 165 -15.34 0.54 16.84
CA GLU A 165 -15.14 1.83 17.53
C GLU A 165 -13.82 1.92 18.30
N ASP A 166 -13.07 0.82 18.40
CA ASP A 166 -11.74 0.76 18.99
C ASP A 166 -10.61 0.77 17.95
N GLY A 167 -10.94 0.88 16.65
CA GLY A 167 -9.95 0.96 15.58
C GLY A 167 -9.11 2.25 15.60
N LEU A 168 -7.94 2.21 14.95
CA LEU A 168 -7.00 3.33 14.81
C LEU A 168 -7.61 4.68 14.36
N PHE A 169 -8.61 4.64 13.48
CA PHE A 169 -9.31 5.83 12.99
C PHE A 169 -10.72 6.00 13.54
N ALA A 170 -11.11 5.23 14.55
CA ALA A 170 -12.39 5.44 15.21
C ALA A 170 -12.42 6.80 15.91
N ASP A 171 -13.60 7.43 15.95
CA ASP A 171 -13.82 8.76 16.50
C ASP A 171 -13.29 8.91 17.93
N LYS A 172 -13.52 7.89 18.76
CA LYS A 172 -13.03 7.79 20.13
C LYS A 172 -11.51 7.91 20.20
N ASN A 173 -10.80 7.20 19.33
CA ASN A 173 -9.34 7.19 19.29
C ASN A 173 -8.76 8.44 18.65
N MET A 174 -9.39 8.99 17.62
CA MET A 174 -9.00 10.27 17.03
C MET A 174 -9.15 11.43 18.02
N LYS A 175 -10.21 11.45 18.84
CA LYS A 175 -10.40 12.46 19.89
C LYS A 175 -9.39 12.29 21.03
N ARG A 176 -9.17 11.06 21.49
CA ARG A 176 -8.25 10.75 22.59
C ARG A 176 -6.77 10.98 22.22
N MET A 177 -6.41 10.68 20.99
CA MET A 177 -5.05 10.77 20.45
C MET A 177 -5.10 11.49 19.09
N PRO A 178 -5.18 12.82 19.05
CA PRO A 178 -5.41 13.57 17.80
C PRO A 178 -4.24 13.50 16.82
N VAL A 179 -3.01 13.33 17.32
CA VAL A 179 -1.82 13.18 16.48
C VAL A 179 -1.75 11.75 15.93
N LEU A 180 -1.69 11.60 14.60
CA LEU A 180 -1.63 10.30 13.94
C LEU A 180 -0.45 9.45 14.44
N ALA A 181 0.74 10.05 14.57
CA ALA A 181 1.93 9.35 15.04
C ALA A 181 1.74 8.74 16.45
N ASP A 182 0.96 9.38 17.32
CA ASP A 182 0.67 8.84 18.66
C ASP A 182 -0.24 7.62 18.58
N ARG A 183 -1.24 7.65 17.70
CA ARG A 183 -2.10 6.50 17.42
C ARG A 183 -1.28 5.34 16.86
N VAL A 184 -0.46 5.58 15.84
CA VAL A 184 0.39 4.55 15.24
C VAL A 184 1.27 3.88 16.30
N ARG A 185 1.93 4.67 17.17
CA ARG A 185 2.73 4.13 18.28
C ARG A 185 1.90 3.30 19.26
N HIS A 186 0.69 3.76 19.61
CA HIS A 186 -0.21 3.03 20.51
C HIS A 186 -0.61 1.67 19.95
N PHE A 187 -1.13 1.61 18.73
CA PHE A 187 -1.58 0.37 18.10
C PHE A 187 -0.41 -0.57 17.80
N SER A 188 0.74 -0.03 17.39
CA SER A 188 1.98 -0.82 17.24
C SER A 188 2.40 -1.50 18.54
N ALA A 189 2.34 -0.77 19.66
CA ALA A 189 2.67 -1.33 20.97
C ALA A 189 1.68 -2.42 21.43
N LEU A 190 0.37 -2.24 21.19
CA LEU A 190 -0.65 -3.24 21.50
C LEU A 190 -0.37 -4.56 20.77
N ALA A 191 -0.11 -4.49 19.45
CA ALA A 191 0.16 -5.65 18.62
C ALA A 191 1.43 -6.41 19.07
N LYS A 192 2.52 -5.67 19.30
CA LYS A 192 3.79 -6.24 19.77
C LYS A 192 3.65 -6.92 21.14
N ALA A 193 2.91 -6.30 22.07
CA ALA A 193 2.67 -6.87 23.39
C ALA A 193 1.87 -8.18 23.33
N GLN A 194 0.88 -8.29 22.43
CA GLN A 194 0.12 -9.53 22.25
C GLN A 194 0.98 -10.62 21.58
N SER A 195 1.74 -10.27 20.54
CA SER A 195 2.64 -11.22 19.86
C SER A 195 3.64 -11.88 20.81
N SER A 196 4.22 -11.10 21.74
CA SER A 196 5.14 -11.62 22.76
C SER A 196 4.50 -12.60 23.77
N ARG A 197 3.17 -12.51 23.98
CA ARG A 197 2.44 -13.44 24.86
C ARG A 197 2.19 -14.78 24.17
N THR A 198 1.94 -14.77 22.86
CA THR A 198 1.66 -15.98 22.08
C THR A 198 2.92 -16.81 21.85
N SER A 199 4.10 -16.18 21.74
CA SER A 199 5.39 -16.90 21.63
C SER A 199 5.86 -17.57 22.93
N GLY A 200 5.19 -17.32 24.06
CA GLY A 200 5.48 -17.94 25.36
C GLY A 200 4.63 -19.18 25.67
N GLY A 201 3.74 -19.60 24.77
CA GLY A 201 2.94 -20.81 24.91
C GLY A 201 3.76 -22.05 24.56
N SER A 202 4.04 -22.87 25.57
CA SER A 202 4.65 -24.20 25.46
C SER A 202 3.96 -25.06 24.39
N ASN A 203 4.75 -25.57 23.45
CA ASN A 203 4.35 -26.63 22.53
C ASN A 203 4.09 -27.93 23.34
N PRO A 204 3.01 -28.68 23.08
CA PRO A 204 2.84 -30.04 23.63
C PRO A 204 3.91 -31.00 23.11
#